data_AF-A0A2D5E3K9-F1
#
_entry.id   AF-A0A2D5E3K9-F1
#
_cell.length_a   1.000
_cell.length_b   1.000
_cell.length_c   1.000
_cell.angle_alpha   90.00
_cell.angle_beta   90.00
_cell.angle_gamma   90.00
#
_symmetry.space_group_name_H-M   'P 1'
#
loop_
_entity.id
_entity.type
_entity.pdbx_description
1 polymer ?
#
loop_
_entity_poly.entity_id
_entity_poly.type
_entity_poly.pdbx_seq_one_letter_code
_entity_poly.pdbx_strand_id
1 'polypeptide(L)'
;MEARAHRGTAGTIADWCVASNLEEKEVEWIFLIEGSASPAVNLSRLFKSISEECEYDVILGISELDRHCGCMLIRRSVFEHVPDLGFFDLKEQLLPVIRETGGRIGGEVIATRALRISDQTSWLQILAAWNARQSSKDGSGPGSGERPKPSLIMPGARTEGAEIIGSIILNGAVVEPGAVVARSVIASGVRIPAGTVVTDMLLGTDGGSRLHRKRGSFNSEGPKT
;
A
#
# COMPACT_ATOMS: atom_id res chain seq x y z
N MET A 1 -25.33 -9.76 24.60
CA MET A 1 -24.34 -8.83 24.04
C MET A 1 -24.23 -9.20 22.57
N GLU A 2 -24.68 -8.35 21.66
CA GLU A 2 -24.63 -8.66 20.22
C GLU A 2 -23.17 -8.78 19.78
N ALA A 3 -22.85 -9.88 19.07
CA ALA A 3 -21.54 -10.03 18.44
C ALA A 3 -21.36 -8.89 17.45
N ARG A 4 -20.36 -8.03 17.68
CA ARG A 4 -19.95 -7.06 16.65
C ARG A 4 -19.47 -7.84 15.44
N ALA A 5 -19.96 -7.50 14.25
CA ALA A 5 -19.57 -8.15 12.99
C ALA A 5 -18.06 -8.08 12.69
N HIS A 6 -17.32 -7.16 13.35
CA HIS A 6 -15.87 -7.01 13.21
C HIS A 6 -15.19 -7.16 14.58
N ARG A 7 -14.45 -8.26 14.77
CA ARG A 7 -13.73 -8.60 16.02
C ARG A 7 -12.35 -7.96 16.16
N GLY A 8 -12.01 -7.00 15.30
CA GLY A 8 -10.66 -6.42 15.25
C GLY A 8 -9.69 -7.31 14.47
N THR A 9 -8.49 -6.82 14.21
CA THR A 9 -7.54 -7.53 13.33
C THR A 9 -7.13 -8.89 13.90
N ALA A 10 -6.81 -8.96 15.20
CA ALA A 10 -6.45 -10.22 15.84
C ALA A 10 -7.67 -11.15 16.02
N GLY A 11 -8.83 -10.58 16.35
CA GLY A 11 -10.09 -11.33 16.41
C GLY A 11 -10.43 -12.05 15.10
N THR A 12 -10.38 -11.33 13.97
CA THR A 12 -10.66 -11.90 12.64
C THR A 12 -9.68 -13.02 12.28
N ILE A 13 -8.41 -12.89 12.65
CA ILE A 13 -7.41 -13.95 12.38
C ILE A 13 -7.65 -15.16 13.29
N ALA A 14 -7.95 -14.94 14.58
CA ALA A 14 -8.30 -16.02 15.50
C ALA A 14 -9.54 -16.80 15.03
N ASP A 15 -10.58 -16.09 14.56
CA ASP A 15 -11.77 -16.71 13.94
C ASP A 15 -11.39 -17.59 12.75
N TRP A 16 -10.52 -17.09 11.88
CA TRP A 16 -10.02 -17.86 10.74
C TRP A 16 -9.21 -19.08 11.16
N CYS A 17 -8.37 -18.97 12.20
CA CYS A 17 -7.62 -20.10 12.76
C CYS A 17 -8.54 -21.21 13.28
N VAL A 18 -9.69 -20.86 13.86
CA VAL A 18 -10.70 -21.83 14.32
C VAL A 18 -11.48 -22.40 13.12
N ALA A 19 -11.93 -21.55 12.20
CA ALA A 19 -12.76 -21.96 11.07
C ALA A 19 -12.03 -22.78 10.01
N SER A 20 -10.71 -22.60 9.87
CA SER A 20 -9.90 -23.29 8.86
C SER A 20 -9.75 -24.79 9.13
N ASN A 21 -10.04 -25.26 10.36
CA ASN A 21 -9.89 -26.67 10.78
C ASN A 21 -8.52 -27.28 10.42
N LEU A 22 -7.50 -26.42 10.29
CA LEU A 22 -6.12 -26.86 10.09
C LEU A 22 -5.59 -27.31 11.43
N GLU A 23 -4.90 -28.44 11.49
CA GLU A 23 -4.21 -28.85 12.72
C GLU A 23 -3.04 -27.90 13.00
N GLU A 24 -2.67 -27.70 14.27
CA GLU A 24 -1.55 -26.81 14.62
C GLU A 24 -0.24 -27.24 13.92
N LYS A 25 -0.07 -28.56 13.74
CA LYS A 25 1.06 -29.16 13.02
C LYS A 25 1.12 -28.81 11.53
N GLU A 26 0.02 -28.32 10.95
CA GLU A 26 -0.05 -27.95 9.53
C GLU A 26 0.32 -26.50 9.28
N VAL A 27 0.08 -25.60 10.26
CA VAL A 27 0.38 -24.18 10.16
C VAL A 27 0.93 -23.66 11.48
N GLU A 28 2.26 -23.62 11.57
CA GLU A 28 2.97 -23.07 12.71
C GLU A 28 3.02 -21.53 12.68
N TRP A 29 3.19 -20.95 11.47
CA TRP A 29 3.40 -19.52 11.27
C TRP A 29 2.37 -18.91 10.32
N ILE A 30 1.87 -17.73 10.68
CA ILE A 30 0.97 -16.91 9.87
C ILE A 30 1.75 -15.69 9.41
N PHE A 31 1.83 -15.51 8.08
CA PHE A 31 2.40 -14.32 7.47
C PHE A 31 1.32 -13.27 7.23
N LEU A 32 1.48 -12.10 7.84
CA LEU A 32 0.54 -10.99 7.76
C LEU A 32 1.14 -9.80 7.02
N ILE A 33 0.34 -9.20 6.13
CA ILE A 33 0.65 -7.94 5.46
C ILE A 33 -0.41 -6.92 5.84
N GLU A 34 0.02 -5.78 6.39
CA GLU A 34 -0.85 -4.66 6.69
C GLU A 34 -1.25 -3.95 5.38
N GLY A 35 -2.55 -3.85 5.09
CA GLY A 35 -3.04 -3.26 3.83
C GLY A 35 -2.70 -1.78 3.62
N SER A 36 -2.31 -1.07 4.67
CA SER A 36 -1.86 0.33 4.62
C SER A 36 -0.32 0.47 4.54
N ALA A 37 0.40 -0.62 4.28
CA ALA A 37 1.84 -0.60 4.07
C ALA A 37 2.19 -1.20 2.70
N SER A 38 3.22 -0.65 2.07
CA SER A 38 3.87 -1.31 0.94
C SER A 38 4.94 -2.25 1.50
N PRO A 39 4.75 -3.58 1.41
CA PRO A 39 5.73 -4.52 1.93
C PRO A 39 7.08 -4.37 1.22
N ALA A 40 8.15 -4.84 1.87
CA ALA A 40 9.46 -4.91 1.25
C ALA A 40 9.43 -5.84 0.03
N VAL A 41 10.21 -5.51 -1.00
CA VAL A 41 10.29 -6.33 -2.23
C VAL A 41 10.96 -7.68 -1.96
N ASN A 42 11.80 -7.75 -0.93
CA ASN A 42 12.50 -8.95 -0.53
C ASN A 42 12.17 -9.28 0.93
N LEU A 43 11.43 -10.37 1.13
CA LEU A 43 11.06 -10.89 2.44
C LEU A 43 11.92 -12.09 2.86
N SER A 44 12.94 -12.46 2.08
CA SER A 44 13.76 -13.65 2.37
C SER A 44 14.42 -13.58 3.74
N ARG A 45 14.81 -12.40 4.22
CA ARG A 45 15.35 -12.25 5.59
C ARG A 45 14.30 -12.57 6.64
N LEU A 46 13.09 -12.04 6.48
CA LEU A 46 11.97 -12.33 7.37
C LEU A 46 11.69 -13.83 7.41
N PHE A 47 11.57 -14.51 6.26
CA PHE A 47 11.33 -15.95 6.25
C PHE A 47 12.51 -16.78 6.75
N LYS A 48 13.76 -16.35 6.54
CA LYS A 48 14.95 -17.03 7.08
C LYS A 48 15.06 -16.97 8.60
N SER A 49 14.38 -16.01 9.23
CA SER A 49 14.32 -15.91 10.70
C SER A 49 13.43 -16.99 11.32
N ILE A 50 12.60 -17.67 10.53
CA ILE A 50 11.95 -18.91 10.94
C ILE A 50 12.95 -20.05 10.76
N SER A 51 13.57 -20.44 11.87
CA SER A 51 14.41 -21.64 11.99
C SER A 51 13.88 -22.51 13.12
N GLU A 52 14.36 -23.75 13.22
CA GLU A 52 14.04 -24.65 14.35
C GLU A 52 14.47 -24.06 15.70
N GLU A 53 15.45 -23.16 15.70
CA GLU A 53 15.97 -22.45 16.87
C GLU A 53 15.28 -21.10 17.11
N CYS A 54 14.24 -20.76 16.33
CA CYS A 54 13.57 -19.47 16.46
C CYS A 54 12.76 -19.40 17.76
N GLU A 55 13.28 -18.63 18.71
CA GLU A 55 12.66 -18.40 20.01
C GLU A 55 11.58 -17.31 19.99
N TYR A 56 11.34 -16.66 18.85
CA TYR A 56 10.33 -15.62 18.73
C TYR A 56 8.93 -16.21 18.50
N ASP A 57 7.92 -15.56 19.07
CA ASP A 57 6.51 -15.80 18.80
C ASP A 57 5.97 -14.86 17.72
N VAL A 58 6.57 -13.67 17.62
CA VAL A 58 6.27 -12.66 16.61
C VAL A 58 7.57 -12.11 16.06
N ILE A 59 7.67 -12.02 14.74
CA ILE A 59 8.79 -11.39 14.04
C ILE A 59 8.25 -10.25 13.19
N LEU A 60 8.61 -9.03 13.56
CA LEU A 60 8.20 -7.82 12.84
C LEU A 60 9.19 -7.52 11.72
N GLY A 61 8.69 -7.33 10.50
CA GLY A 61 9.46 -6.69 9.45
C GLY A 61 9.66 -5.21 9.77
N ILE A 62 10.89 -4.80 9.98
CA ILE A 62 11.27 -3.41 10.27
C ILE A 62 12.20 -2.84 9.19
N SER A 63 12.27 -1.52 9.12
CA SER A 63 13.26 -0.82 8.30
C SER A 63 14.57 -0.60 9.05
N GLU A 64 15.64 -0.23 8.35
CA GLU A 64 16.91 0.25 8.95
C GLU A 64 16.74 1.46 9.90
N LEU A 65 15.60 2.15 9.83
CA LEU A 65 15.21 3.26 10.72
C LEU A 65 14.23 2.86 11.82
N ASP A 66 14.18 1.57 12.18
CA ASP A 66 13.30 1.01 13.23
C ASP A 66 11.81 1.32 13.06
N ARG A 67 11.34 1.40 11.81
CA ARG A 67 9.93 1.56 11.47
C ARG A 67 9.33 0.25 11.00
N HIS A 68 8.13 -0.08 11.48
CA HIS A 68 7.39 -1.25 11.02
C HIS A 68 7.05 -1.14 9.52
N CYS A 69 7.41 -2.18 8.77
CA CYS A 69 7.21 -2.27 7.32
C CYS A 69 5.86 -2.91 6.92
N GLY A 70 4.97 -3.18 7.88
CA GLY A 70 3.66 -3.76 7.61
C GLY A 70 3.71 -5.24 7.23
N CYS A 71 4.75 -5.95 7.65
CA CYS A 71 4.91 -7.38 7.43
C CYS A 71 5.23 -8.03 8.77
N MET A 72 4.54 -9.11 9.12
CA MET A 72 4.76 -9.82 10.38
C MET A 72 4.67 -11.31 10.15
N LEU A 73 5.52 -12.08 10.82
CA LEU A 73 5.34 -13.51 11.02
C LEU A 73 4.89 -13.71 12.45
N ILE A 74 3.80 -14.43 12.66
CA ILE A 74 3.23 -14.67 13.98
C ILE A 74 2.98 -16.16 14.14
N ARG A 75 3.46 -16.75 15.24
CA ARG A 75 3.13 -18.15 15.58
C ARG A 75 1.63 -18.29 15.72
N ARG A 76 1.04 -19.35 15.16
CA ARG A 76 -0.41 -19.56 15.23
C ARG A 76 -0.92 -19.61 16.67
N SER A 77 -0.19 -20.27 17.57
CA SER A 77 -0.52 -20.42 18.99
C SER A 77 -0.71 -19.09 19.72
N VAL A 78 -0.10 -18.00 19.26
CA VAL A 78 -0.31 -16.65 19.81
C VAL A 78 -1.78 -16.24 19.78
N PHE A 79 -2.55 -16.70 18.79
CA PHE A 79 -3.96 -16.34 18.66
C PHE A 79 -4.86 -17.01 19.70
N GLU A 80 -4.37 -17.97 20.49
CA GLU A 80 -5.07 -18.54 21.66
C GLU A 80 -5.30 -17.51 22.77
N HIS A 81 -4.51 -16.42 22.77
CA HIS A 81 -4.69 -15.31 23.70
C HIS A 81 -5.83 -14.36 23.31
N VAL A 82 -6.44 -14.54 22.13
CA VAL A 82 -7.49 -13.65 21.64
C VAL A 82 -8.85 -14.07 22.23
N PRO A 83 -9.54 -13.21 23.00
CA PRO A 83 -10.81 -13.56 23.62
C PRO A 83 -11.89 -13.81 22.58
N ASP A 84 -12.73 -14.84 22.76
CA ASP A 84 -13.83 -15.25 21.86
C ASP A 84 -14.86 -14.15 21.54
N LEU A 85 -14.94 -13.10 22.36
CA LEU A 85 -15.91 -12.04 22.21
C LEU A 85 -15.25 -10.67 22.28
N GLY A 86 -15.79 -9.74 21.49
CA GLY A 86 -15.39 -8.33 21.50
C GLY A 86 -14.38 -7.97 20.40
N PHE A 87 -13.92 -6.74 20.47
CA PHE A 87 -12.92 -6.20 19.56
C PHE A 87 -11.52 -6.42 20.16
N PHE A 88 -10.63 -7.00 19.37
CA PHE A 88 -9.25 -7.28 19.75
C PHE A 88 -8.31 -6.92 18.60
N ASP A 89 -7.57 -5.81 18.76
CA ASP A 89 -6.56 -5.38 17.80
C ASP A 89 -5.24 -6.12 17.97
N LEU A 90 -4.56 -6.34 16.84
CA LEU A 90 -3.30 -7.07 16.81
C LEU A 90 -2.17 -6.30 17.48
N LYS A 91 -1.97 -5.01 17.17
CA LYS A 91 -0.81 -4.25 17.65
C LYS A 91 -1.05 -3.66 19.03
N GLU A 92 -2.24 -3.14 19.25
CA GLU A 92 -2.57 -2.40 20.48
C GLU A 92 -3.00 -3.32 21.64
N GLN A 93 -3.39 -4.57 21.36
CA GLN A 93 -3.90 -5.48 22.40
C GLN A 93 -3.17 -6.83 22.42
N LEU A 94 -3.03 -7.50 21.27
CA LEU A 94 -2.40 -8.83 21.25
C LEU A 94 -0.89 -8.78 21.54
N LEU A 95 -0.13 -7.85 20.93
CA LEU A 95 1.33 -7.75 21.20
C LEU A 95 1.66 -7.46 22.68
N PRO A 96 0.95 -6.55 23.38
CA PRO A 96 1.10 -6.41 24.83
C PRO A 96 0.88 -7.72 25.59
N VAL A 97 -0.20 -8.45 25.29
CA VAL A 97 -0.52 -9.72 25.97
C VAL A 97 0.60 -10.75 25.79
N ILE A 98 1.14 -10.91 24.57
CA ILE A 98 2.27 -11.81 24.32
C ILE A 98 3.46 -11.46 25.21
N ARG A 99 3.79 -10.18 25.34
CA ARG A 99 4.90 -9.74 26.20
C ARG A 99 4.63 -10.02 27.67
N GLU A 100 3.41 -9.78 28.13
CA GLU A 100 2.99 -10.00 29.51
C GLU A 100 2.96 -11.48 29.89
N THR A 101 2.65 -12.37 28.94
CA THR A 101 2.68 -13.83 29.13
C THR A 101 4.06 -14.46 28.94
N GLY A 102 5.10 -13.64 28.69
CA GLY A 102 6.49 -14.09 28.55
C GLY A 102 6.88 -14.51 27.13
N GLY A 103 6.00 -14.33 26.15
CA GLY A 103 6.32 -14.52 24.74
C GLY A 103 7.34 -13.48 24.23
N ARG A 104 8.03 -13.83 23.15
CA ARG A 104 9.14 -13.07 22.59
C ARG A 104 8.77 -12.43 21.26
N ILE A 105 9.03 -11.13 21.15
CA ILE A 105 8.81 -10.35 19.93
C ILE A 105 10.17 -9.90 19.38
N GLY A 106 10.47 -10.31 18.16
CA GLY A 106 11.69 -9.96 17.42
C GLY A 106 11.42 -8.99 16.27
N GLY A 107 12.49 -8.47 15.70
CA GLY A 107 12.44 -7.58 14.53
C GLY A 107 13.51 -7.95 13.51
N GLU A 108 13.12 -8.03 12.24
CA GLU A 108 14.00 -8.31 11.11
C GLU A 108 14.07 -7.12 10.16
N VAL A 109 15.28 -6.67 9.83
CA VAL A 109 15.48 -5.55 8.91
C VAL A 109 15.28 -6.02 7.47
N ILE A 110 14.14 -5.65 6.88
CA ILE A 110 13.70 -6.09 5.55
C ILE A 110 13.69 -4.97 4.50
N ALA A 111 13.88 -3.73 4.92
CA ALA A 111 13.94 -2.58 4.00
C ALA A 111 14.80 -1.44 4.55
N THR A 112 15.33 -0.60 3.66
CA THR A 112 15.97 0.66 4.08
C THR A 112 14.95 1.62 4.71
N ARG A 113 13.72 1.67 4.19
CA ARG A 113 12.65 2.56 4.68
C ARG A 113 11.30 1.84 4.64
N ALA A 114 10.50 2.04 5.68
CA ALA A 114 9.10 1.65 5.69
C ALA A 114 8.29 2.60 4.82
N LEU A 115 7.43 2.04 3.97
CA LEU A 115 6.56 2.78 3.07
C LEU A 115 5.12 2.58 3.51
N ARG A 116 4.49 3.65 3.99
CA ARG A 116 3.11 3.66 4.50
C ARG A 116 2.22 4.43 3.55
N ILE A 117 0.99 3.94 3.38
CA ILE A 117 -0.04 4.56 2.56
C ILE A 117 -0.95 5.29 3.53
N SER A 118 -0.67 6.57 3.77
CA SER A 118 -1.48 7.43 4.65
C SER A 118 -2.35 8.40 3.88
N ASP A 119 -1.97 8.71 2.64
CA ASP A 119 -2.56 9.77 1.82
C ASP A 119 -2.19 9.57 0.33
N GLN A 120 -2.73 10.44 -0.52
CA GLN A 120 -2.46 10.43 -1.95
C GLN A 120 -0.98 10.62 -2.29
N THR A 121 -0.27 11.48 -1.55
CA THR A 121 1.13 11.80 -1.82
C THR A 121 2.03 10.60 -1.56
N SER A 122 1.86 9.95 -0.42
CA SER A 122 2.57 8.73 -0.04
C SER A 122 2.27 7.59 -1.00
N TRP A 123 1.02 7.42 -1.44
CA TRP A 123 0.65 6.46 -2.47
C TRP A 123 1.41 6.69 -3.79
N LEU A 124 1.41 7.93 -4.30
CA LEU A 124 2.14 8.30 -5.51
C LEU A 124 3.65 8.08 -5.38
N GLN A 125 4.23 8.40 -4.22
CA GLN A 125 5.65 8.15 -3.93
C GLN A 125 5.98 6.65 -3.95
N ILE A 126 5.12 5.82 -3.35
CA ILE A 126 5.28 4.36 -3.32
C ILE A 126 5.27 3.79 -4.74
N LEU A 127 4.32 4.22 -5.56
CA LEU A 127 4.22 3.74 -6.94
C LEU A 127 5.35 4.25 -7.83
N ALA A 128 5.80 5.49 -7.65
CA ALA A 128 6.99 5.99 -8.33
C ALA A 128 8.24 5.17 -7.98
N ALA A 129 8.41 4.81 -6.69
CA ALA A 129 9.51 3.96 -6.25
C ALA A 129 9.40 2.54 -6.81
N TRP A 130 8.18 1.98 -6.89
CA TRP A 130 7.94 0.68 -7.49
C TRP A 130 8.26 0.67 -9.00
N ASN A 131 7.77 1.66 -9.76
CA ASN A 131 8.07 1.82 -11.18
C ASN A 131 9.57 1.94 -11.45
N ALA A 132 10.27 2.79 -10.69
CA ALA A 132 11.72 2.98 -10.84
C ALA A 132 12.49 1.65 -10.68
N ARG A 133 12.03 0.78 -9.79
CA ARG A 133 12.62 -0.56 -9.57
C ARG A 133 12.35 -1.50 -10.74
N GLN A 134 11.16 -1.46 -11.34
CA GLN A 134 10.83 -2.30 -12.49
C GLN A 134 11.64 -1.87 -13.72
N SER A 135 11.71 -0.58 -14.03
CA SER A 135 12.50 -0.08 -15.16
C SER A 135 14.01 -0.35 -15.03
N SER A 136 14.51 -0.50 -13.80
CA SER A 136 15.92 -0.83 -13.54
C SER A 136 16.23 -2.30 -13.86
N LYS A 137 15.23 -3.19 -13.85
CA LYS A 137 15.40 -4.60 -14.27
C LYS A 137 15.43 -4.75 -15.79
N ASP A 138 14.82 -3.81 -16.51
CA ASP A 138 14.73 -3.85 -17.98
C ASP A 138 15.96 -3.23 -18.70
N GLY A 139 17.01 -2.88 -17.96
CA GLY A 139 18.30 -2.47 -18.53
C GLY A 139 18.34 -1.07 -19.17
N SER A 140 17.26 -0.29 -19.11
CA SER A 140 17.26 1.10 -19.57
C SER A 140 17.93 2.01 -18.52
N GLY A 141 19.21 2.30 -18.72
CA GLY A 141 20.03 3.11 -17.81
C GLY A 141 19.56 4.58 -17.66
N PRO A 142 20.07 5.33 -16.66
CA PRO A 142 19.66 6.70 -16.41
C PRO A 142 20.29 7.70 -17.39
N GLY A 143 19.51 8.15 -18.36
CA GLY A 143 19.74 9.44 -19.02
C GLY A 143 19.54 10.57 -18.00
N SER A 144 20.55 11.44 -17.91
CA SER A 144 20.61 12.65 -17.09
C SER A 144 19.59 13.70 -17.53
N GLY A 145 18.86 14.26 -16.56
CA GLY A 145 17.85 15.31 -16.74
C GLY A 145 16.67 15.00 -15.83
N GLU A 146 16.17 15.99 -15.09
CA GLU A 146 15.04 15.90 -14.16
C GLU A 146 14.02 14.86 -14.63
N ARG A 147 14.06 13.65 -14.03
CA ARG A 147 13.23 12.55 -14.51
C ARG A 147 11.78 12.93 -14.24
N PRO A 148 10.93 13.04 -15.28
CA PRO A 148 9.49 13.10 -15.07
C PRO A 148 9.13 11.94 -14.14
N LYS A 149 8.47 12.22 -13.01
CA LYS A 149 8.00 11.17 -12.11
C LYS A 149 7.19 10.20 -12.99
N PRO A 150 7.59 8.93 -13.12
CA PRO A 150 7.02 8.07 -14.15
C PRO A 150 5.52 7.93 -13.88
N SER A 151 4.72 8.43 -14.82
CA SER A 151 3.29 8.19 -14.82
C SER A 151 3.05 6.69 -14.98
N LEU A 152 2.08 6.16 -14.25
CA LEU A 152 1.68 4.76 -14.37
C LEU A 152 0.37 4.68 -15.15
N ILE A 153 0.42 4.09 -16.34
CA ILE A 153 -0.76 3.85 -17.17
C ILE A 153 -1.03 2.35 -17.14
N MET A 154 -2.14 1.94 -16.52
CA MET A 154 -2.52 0.54 -16.41
C MET A 154 -3.07 0.02 -17.74
N PRO A 155 -3.00 -1.30 -18.00
CA PRO A 155 -3.61 -1.90 -19.18
C PRO A 155 -5.06 -1.45 -19.36
N GLY A 156 -5.48 -1.24 -20.61
CA GLY A 156 -6.85 -0.84 -20.96
C GLY A 156 -7.18 0.63 -20.74
N ALA A 157 -6.32 1.41 -20.07
CA ALA A 157 -6.45 2.86 -20.06
C ALA A 157 -6.15 3.46 -21.44
N ARG A 158 -6.88 4.51 -21.81
CA ARG A 158 -6.68 5.27 -23.06
C ARG A 158 -6.27 6.69 -22.73
N THR A 159 -5.11 7.11 -23.22
CA THR A 159 -4.53 8.43 -22.95
C THR A 159 -3.92 9.07 -24.20
N GLU A 160 -4.27 8.58 -25.39
CA GLU A 160 -3.71 9.06 -26.64
C GLU A 160 -4.02 10.56 -26.82
N GLY A 161 -2.96 11.36 -27.02
CA GLY A 161 -3.07 12.81 -27.18
C GLY A 161 -3.30 13.59 -25.88
N ALA A 162 -3.28 12.95 -24.71
CA ALA A 162 -3.30 13.61 -23.41
C ALA A 162 -1.89 13.73 -22.81
N GLU A 163 -1.68 14.72 -21.93
CA GLU A 163 -0.42 14.91 -21.21
C GLU A 163 -0.54 14.37 -19.77
N ILE A 164 0.26 13.36 -19.42
CA ILE A 164 0.17 12.67 -18.13
C ILE A 164 1.49 12.84 -17.35
N ILE A 165 1.46 13.56 -16.23
CA ILE A 165 2.66 13.99 -15.50
C ILE A 165 2.65 13.48 -14.05
N GLY A 166 3.42 12.42 -13.75
CA GLY A 166 3.50 11.87 -12.40
C GLY A 166 2.15 11.43 -11.85
N SER A 167 1.29 10.89 -12.72
CA SER A 167 -0.07 10.49 -12.40
C SER A 167 -0.26 8.99 -12.58
N ILE A 168 -1.33 8.45 -12.01
CA ILE A 168 -1.74 7.05 -12.15
C ILE A 168 -3.08 7.00 -12.87
N ILE A 169 -3.13 6.26 -13.97
CA ILE A 169 -4.33 6.05 -14.76
C ILE A 169 -4.68 4.56 -14.66
N LEU A 170 -5.75 4.23 -13.93
CA LEU A 170 -6.16 2.85 -13.69
C LEU A 170 -6.91 2.24 -14.88
N ASN A 171 -7.12 0.92 -14.84
CA ASN A 171 -7.65 0.12 -15.94
C ASN A 171 -8.97 0.68 -16.50
N GLY A 172 -9.03 0.82 -17.83
CA GLY A 172 -10.25 1.26 -18.53
C GLY A 172 -10.59 2.74 -18.36
N ALA A 173 -9.79 3.53 -17.63
CA ALA A 173 -9.94 4.98 -17.59
C ALA A 173 -9.65 5.59 -18.97
N VAL A 174 -10.30 6.72 -19.25
CA VAL A 174 -10.16 7.43 -20.53
C VAL A 174 -9.75 8.86 -20.24
N VAL A 175 -8.61 9.28 -20.74
CA VAL A 175 -8.17 10.68 -20.73
C VAL A 175 -8.16 11.15 -22.17
N GLU A 176 -9.14 11.99 -22.51
CA GLU A 176 -9.35 12.42 -23.90
C GLU A 176 -8.25 13.39 -24.38
N PRO A 177 -8.05 13.51 -25.70
CA PRO A 177 -7.00 14.35 -26.28
C PRO A 177 -7.00 15.80 -25.76
N GLY A 178 -5.81 16.35 -25.57
CA GLY A 178 -5.58 17.71 -25.08
C GLY A 178 -5.83 17.89 -23.58
N ALA A 179 -6.28 16.86 -22.85
CA ALA A 179 -6.34 16.93 -21.40
C ALA A 179 -4.93 16.83 -20.78
N VAL A 180 -4.77 17.46 -19.61
CA VAL A 180 -3.52 17.45 -18.81
C VAL A 180 -3.84 16.87 -17.43
N VAL A 181 -3.15 15.80 -17.03
CA VAL A 181 -3.35 15.13 -15.75
C VAL A 181 -2.02 15.05 -14.99
N ALA A 182 -1.87 15.87 -13.96
CA ALA A 182 -0.64 15.93 -13.16
C ALA A 182 -0.85 15.51 -11.70
N ARG A 183 0.07 14.70 -11.16
CA ARG A 183 0.10 14.27 -9.73
C ARG A 183 -1.25 13.75 -9.23
N SER A 184 -1.99 13.07 -10.10
CA SER A 184 -3.38 12.67 -9.85
C SER A 184 -3.55 11.17 -10.01
N VAL A 185 -4.63 10.64 -9.44
CA VAL A 185 -5.05 9.24 -9.60
C VAL A 185 -6.41 9.24 -10.27
N ILE A 186 -6.49 8.62 -11.44
CA ILE A 186 -7.72 8.44 -12.21
C ILE A 186 -8.15 6.99 -12.05
N ALA A 187 -9.26 6.77 -11.35
CA ALA A 187 -9.76 5.43 -11.07
C ALA A 187 -10.28 4.72 -12.33
N SER A 188 -10.46 3.41 -12.21
CA SER A 188 -10.92 2.58 -13.32
C SER A 188 -12.27 3.06 -13.86
N GLY A 189 -12.41 3.12 -15.18
CA GLY A 189 -13.65 3.54 -15.85
C GLY A 189 -13.95 5.05 -15.81
N VAL A 190 -13.15 5.87 -15.13
CA VAL A 190 -13.33 7.33 -15.12
C VAL A 190 -12.96 7.91 -16.49
N ARG A 191 -13.74 8.90 -16.96
CA ARG A 191 -13.46 9.66 -18.20
C ARG A 191 -13.12 11.11 -17.88
N ILE A 192 -11.97 11.57 -18.36
CA ILE A 192 -11.51 12.96 -18.31
C ILE A 192 -11.74 13.57 -19.70
N PRO A 193 -12.63 14.57 -19.83
CA PRO A 193 -12.95 15.19 -21.12
C PRO A 193 -11.77 15.92 -21.76
N ALA A 194 -11.80 16.08 -23.08
CA ALA A 194 -10.78 16.78 -23.85
C ALA A 194 -10.52 18.20 -23.31
N GLY A 195 -9.25 18.63 -23.30
CA GLY A 195 -8.82 19.95 -22.82
C GLY A 195 -8.93 20.16 -21.30
N THR A 196 -9.35 19.15 -20.52
CA THR A 196 -9.49 19.27 -19.06
C THR A 196 -8.12 19.24 -18.39
N VAL A 197 -7.92 20.11 -17.39
CA VAL A 197 -6.73 20.09 -16.53
C VAL A 197 -7.09 19.51 -15.17
N VAL A 198 -6.41 18.43 -14.78
CA VAL A 198 -6.56 17.75 -13.49
C VAL A 198 -5.21 17.76 -12.77
N THR A 199 -5.16 18.32 -11.57
CA THR A 199 -3.93 18.43 -10.79
C THR A 199 -4.17 18.10 -9.32
N ASP A 200 -3.35 17.24 -8.74
CA ASP A 200 -3.41 16.87 -7.31
C ASP A 200 -4.78 16.30 -6.88
N MET A 201 -5.40 15.47 -7.73
CA MET A 201 -6.76 14.93 -7.50
C MET A 201 -6.80 13.40 -7.46
N LEU A 202 -7.77 12.87 -6.72
CA LEU A 202 -8.21 11.47 -6.75
C LEU A 202 -9.63 11.45 -7.34
N LEU A 203 -9.77 10.91 -8.55
CA LEU A 203 -11.05 10.85 -9.26
C LEU A 203 -11.56 9.41 -9.29
N GLY A 204 -12.68 9.15 -8.63
CA GLY A 204 -13.37 7.85 -8.55
C GLY A 204 -14.68 7.83 -9.32
N THR A 205 -15.23 6.63 -9.55
CA THR A 205 -16.53 6.43 -10.22
C THR A 205 -17.73 6.88 -9.38
N ASP A 206 -17.57 6.95 -8.07
CA ASP A 206 -18.70 7.07 -7.14
C ASP A 206 -19.09 8.54 -6.87
N GLY A 207 -18.80 9.45 -7.81
CA GLY A 207 -19.20 10.86 -7.73
C GLY A 207 -18.53 11.70 -6.63
N GLY A 208 -17.63 11.11 -5.83
CA GLY A 208 -16.97 11.75 -4.69
C GLY A 208 -15.88 12.77 -5.02
N SER A 209 -15.73 13.21 -6.26
CA SER A 209 -14.81 14.30 -6.58
C SER A 209 -15.41 15.64 -6.15
N ARG A 210 -15.03 16.16 -4.98
CA ARG A 210 -15.05 17.61 -4.74
C ARG A 210 -14.06 18.24 -5.71
N LEU A 211 -14.51 18.51 -6.93
CA LEU A 211 -13.79 19.32 -7.91
C LEU A 211 -13.61 20.71 -7.31
N HIS A 212 -12.47 20.96 -6.65
CA HIS A 212 -12.00 22.32 -6.40
C HIS A 212 -11.57 22.92 -7.73
N ARG A 213 -12.55 23.45 -8.46
CA ARG A 213 -12.37 24.16 -9.72
C ARG A 213 -11.73 25.52 -9.43
N LYS A 214 -10.41 25.55 -9.21
CA LYS A 214 -9.65 26.80 -9.43
C LYS A 214 -9.62 27.02 -10.94
N ARG A 215 -10.50 27.89 -11.44
CA ARG A 215 -10.33 28.49 -12.78
C ARG A 215 -9.03 29.28 -12.77
N GLY A 216 -7.93 28.67 -13.19
CA GLY A 216 -6.76 29.42 -13.64
C GLY A 216 -7.10 30.08 -14.96
N SER A 217 -7.28 31.39 -14.95
CA SER A 217 -7.35 32.20 -16.17
C SER A 217 -5.99 32.14 -16.86
N PHE A 218 -5.91 31.46 -18.00
CA PHE A 218 -4.77 31.56 -18.91
C PHE A 218 -4.91 32.90 -19.65
N ASN A 219 -4.15 33.91 -19.24
CA ASN A 219 -4.00 35.13 -20.02
C ASN A 219 -3.06 34.83 -21.20
N SER A 220 -3.64 34.69 -22.39
CA SER A 220 -2.90 34.76 -23.64
C SER A 220 -2.64 36.22 -24.00
N GLU A 221 -1.60 36.84 -23.43
CA GLU A 221 -1.01 38.01 -24.06
C GLU A 221 0.03 37.53 -25.08
N GLY A 222 -0.40 37.49 -26.35
CA GLY A 222 0.52 37.35 -27.47
C GLY A 222 1.39 38.60 -27.64
N PRO A 223 2.56 38.48 -28.30
CA PRO A 223 3.48 39.60 -28.46
C PRO A 223 2.83 40.67 -29.33
N LYS A 224 2.76 41.90 -28.81
CA LYS A 224 2.45 43.08 -29.63
C LYS A 224 3.68 43.37 -30.50
N THR A 225 3.49 43.24 -31.82
CA THR A 225 4.38 43.76 -32.86
C THR A 225 4.43 45.27 -32.84
#